data_AF-A0A8I1IPL9-F1
#
_entry.id   AF-A0A8I1IPL9-F1
#
_cell.length_a   1.000
_cell.length_b   1.000
_cell.length_c   1.000
_cell.angle_alpha   90.00
_cell.angle_beta   90.00
_cell.angle_gamma   90.00
#
_symmetry.space_group_name_H-M   'P 1'
#
loop_
_entity.id
_entity.type
_entity.pdbx_description
1 polymer ?
#
loop_
_entity_poly.entity_id
_entity_poly.type
_entity_poly.pdbx_seq_one_letter_code
_entity_poly.pdbx_strand_id
1 'polypeptide(L)'
;MTTKFKANEQAIKDIVRMRPVWTQEVEHGETELHYYHIMDALNRKWQNIGINVSDAIEVFEKGHNDAWTYILEPAPFNPDLTANDLINRLQIGPDAWHIRNAMQIILNSVERRNAFVSRLVNVNREDICKLLCTMKNEYLQHNQLSDETFIHMYGVNPVEALSVYFLESVDIHTHWEWCDAGGTSQKAIQYKREAPFMTLVQAIERAELET
;
A
#
# COMPACT_ATOMS: atom_id res chain seq x y z
N MET A 1 9.03 28.99 1.46
CA MET A 1 7.69 28.36 1.64
C MET A 1 7.91 27.11 2.44
N THR A 2 7.46 27.08 3.69
CA THR A 2 7.46 25.87 4.52
C THR A 2 6.35 24.98 3.99
N THR A 3 6.69 23.91 3.29
CA THR A 3 5.74 22.85 2.92
C THR A 3 5.09 22.35 4.21
N LYS A 4 3.81 22.65 4.41
CA LYS A 4 3.03 22.04 5.51
C LYS A 4 3.10 20.53 5.31
N PHE A 5 3.68 19.81 6.26
CA PHE A 5 3.71 18.36 6.24
C PHE A 5 2.27 17.84 6.39
N LYS A 6 1.77 17.12 5.39
CA LYS A 6 0.46 16.48 5.43
C LYS A 6 0.66 15.01 5.79
N ALA A 7 -0.05 14.54 6.81
CA ALA A 7 -0.08 13.13 7.12
C ALA A 7 -1.05 12.38 6.19
N ASN A 8 -2.06 13.07 5.65
CA ASN A 8 -3.01 12.50 4.71
C ASN A 8 -3.14 13.39 3.48
N GLU A 9 -2.65 12.90 2.35
CA GLU A 9 -2.65 13.55 1.03
C GLU A 9 -3.77 13.01 0.13
N GLN A 10 -4.68 12.19 0.67
CA GLN A 10 -5.74 11.60 -0.13
C GLN A 10 -6.68 12.66 -0.69
N ALA A 11 -6.94 12.61 -2.00
CA ALA A 11 -7.92 13.50 -2.62
C ALA A 11 -9.33 13.32 -2.02
N ILE A 12 -10.01 14.44 -1.80
CA ILE A 12 -11.38 14.51 -1.30
C ILE A 12 -12.35 14.52 -2.51
N LYS A 13 -13.32 13.61 -2.50
CA LYS A 13 -14.38 13.53 -3.52
C LYS A 13 -15.61 14.33 -3.12
N ASP A 14 -15.97 14.29 -1.85
CA ASP A 14 -17.13 14.96 -1.31
C ASP A 14 -16.90 15.34 0.15
N ILE A 15 -17.55 16.42 0.58
CA ILE A 15 -17.54 16.87 1.98
C ILE A 15 -18.90 17.43 2.37
N VAL A 16 -19.45 16.89 3.46
CA VAL A 16 -20.78 17.26 3.96
C VAL A 16 -20.66 17.74 5.40
N ARG A 17 -21.17 18.95 5.66
CA ARG A 17 -21.32 19.49 7.02
C ARG A 17 -22.45 18.74 7.72
N MET A 18 -22.17 18.27 8.92
CA MET A 18 -23.11 17.56 9.77
C MET A 18 -23.58 18.47 10.91
N ARG A 19 -24.20 17.87 11.93
CA ARG A 19 -24.65 18.58 13.13
C ARG A 19 -23.47 19.25 13.89
N PRO A 20 -23.75 20.31 14.67
CA PRO A 20 -22.79 20.87 15.61
C PRO A 20 -22.23 19.80 16.56
N VAL A 21 -20.97 19.96 16.96
CA VAL A 21 -20.29 19.06 17.92
C VAL A 21 -20.90 19.17 19.31
N TRP A 22 -21.30 20.39 19.69
CA TRP A 22 -21.97 20.67 20.96
C TRP A 22 -23.30 21.37 20.69
N THR A 23 -24.32 21.05 21.49
CA THR A 23 -25.53 21.87 21.62
C THR A 23 -25.24 23.00 22.60
N GLN A 24 -24.65 24.11 22.15
CA GLN A 24 -24.48 25.32 22.98
C GLN A 24 -25.44 26.41 22.49
N GLU A 25 -26.05 27.15 23.42
CA GLU A 25 -26.66 28.43 23.12
C GLU A 25 -25.54 29.39 22.74
N VAL A 26 -25.36 29.60 21.44
CA VAL A 26 -24.26 30.41 20.91
C VAL A 26 -24.57 31.89 21.20
N GLU A 27 -23.82 32.50 22.11
CA GLU A 27 -23.84 33.95 22.28
C GLU A 27 -23.36 34.63 20.99
N HIS A 28 -23.92 35.80 20.68
CA HIS A 28 -23.71 36.49 19.40
C HIS A 28 -22.22 36.68 19.07
N GLY A 29 -21.73 35.92 18.08
CA GLY A 29 -20.40 36.08 17.50
C GLY A 29 -19.49 34.85 17.57
N GLU A 30 -19.87 33.78 18.28
CA GLU A 30 -19.07 32.55 18.31
C GLU A 30 -19.32 31.66 17.09
N THR A 31 -18.24 31.21 16.45
CA THR A 31 -18.29 30.25 15.34
C THR A 31 -18.47 28.82 15.87
N GLU A 32 -19.61 28.21 15.59
CA GLU A 32 -19.92 26.84 16.00
C GLU A 32 -19.02 25.79 15.32
N LEU A 33 -18.48 24.87 16.13
CA LEU A 33 -17.75 23.70 15.66
C LEU A 33 -18.73 22.62 15.15
N HIS A 34 -18.45 22.07 13.98
CA HIS A 34 -19.28 21.07 13.31
C HIS A 34 -18.53 19.78 13.04
N TYR A 35 -19.27 18.67 13.05
CA TYR A 35 -18.80 17.45 12.42
C TYR A 35 -18.85 17.60 10.89
N TYR A 36 -17.91 16.97 10.21
CA TYR A 36 -17.90 16.84 8.76
C TYR A 36 -17.70 15.39 8.36
N HIS A 37 -18.45 14.95 7.35
CA HIS A 37 -18.18 13.69 6.69
C HIS A 37 -17.42 13.95 5.39
N ILE A 38 -16.24 13.36 5.27
CA ILE A 38 -15.40 13.44 4.07
C ILE A 38 -15.42 12.09 3.38
N MET A 39 -15.72 12.09 2.08
CA MET A 39 -15.53 10.94 1.21
C MET A 39 -14.22 11.11 0.45
N ASP A 40 -13.31 10.16 0.59
CA ASP A 40 -11.99 10.24 -0.04
C ASP A 40 -11.90 9.43 -1.35
N ALA A 41 -10.77 9.51 -2.06
CA ALA A 41 -10.65 8.83 -3.36
C ALA A 41 -10.59 7.30 -3.28
N LEU A 42 -10.33 6.73 -2.09
CA LEU A 42 -10.45 5.29 -1.82
C LEU A 42 -11.89 4.88 -1.49
N ASN A 43 -12.84 5.82 -1.51
CA ASN A 43 -14.24 5.63 -1.10
C ASN A 43 -14.37 5.26 0.38
N ARG A 44 -13.50 5.80 1.24
CA ARG A 44 -13.65 5.74 2.69
C ARG A 44 -14.42 6.96 3.17
N LYS A 45 -15.33 6.75 4.12
CA LYS A 45 -16.02 7.84 4.81
C LYS A 45 -15.28 8.16 6.09
N TRP A 46 -14.90 9.41 6.25
CA TRP A 46 -14.20 9.91 7.42
C TRP A 46 -15.10 10.83 8.23
N GLN A 47 -15.08 10.68 9.55
CA GLN A 47 -15.50 11.73 10.46
C GLN A 47 -14.36 12.73 10.63
N ASN A 48 -14.68 14.02 10.60
CA ASN A 48 -13.78 15.13 10.88
C ASN A 48 -14.51 16.22 11.66
N ILE A 49 -13.78 17.25 12.09
CA ILE A 49 -14.35 18.44 12.72
C ILE A 49 -13.81 19.72 12.07
N GLY A 50 -14.58 20.79 12.12
CA GLY A 50 -14.14 22.12 11.67
C GLY A 50 -15.18 23.19 12.00
N ILE A 51 -14.76 24.45 12.04
CA ILE A 51 -15.71 25.57 12.09
C ILE A 51 -16.30 25.76 10.68
N ASN A 52 -15.45 25.68 9.67
CA ASN A 52 -15.81 25.69 8.25
C ASN A 52 -15.19 24.49 7.51
N VAL A 53 -15.50 24.39 6.20
CA VAL A 53 -14.98 23.35 5.32
C VAL A 53 -13.44 23.34 5.25
N SER A 54 -12.81 24.52 5.21
CA SER A 54 -11.35 24.63 5.13
C SER A 54 -10.67 24.07 6.39
N ASP A 55 -11.24 24.31 7.57
CA ASP A 55 -10.71 23.76 8.82
C ASP A 55 -10.85 22.24 8.86
N ALA A 56 -12.00 21.72 8.39
CA ALA A 56 -12.22 20.28 8.31
C ALA A 56 -11.23 19.60 7.36
N ILE A 57 -10.89 20.24 6.25
CA ILE A 57 -9.85 19.77 5.33
C ILE A 57 -8.48 19.81 6.01
N GLU A 58 -8.12 20.89 6.71
CA GLU A 58 -6.84 20.95 7.42
C GLU A 58 -6.72 19.88 8.51
N VAL A 59 -7.81 19.60 9.23
CA VAL A 59 -7.88 18.53 10.23
C VAL A 59 -7.75 17.14 9.58
N PHE A 60 -8.38 16.93 8.42
CA PHE A 60 -8.22 15.71 7.63
C PHE A 60 -6.78 15.50 7.14
N GLU A 61 -6.14 16.57 6.65
CA GLU A 61 -4.75 16.53 6.15
C GLU A 61 -3.72 16.28 7.25
N LYS A 62 -4.02 16.66 8.51
CA LYS A 62 -3.24 16.28 9.70
C LYS A 62 -3.32 14.79 10.02
N GLY A 63 -4.24 14.06 9.37
CA GLY A 63 -4.35 12.62 9.42
C GLY A 63 -5.20 12.11 10.59
N HIS A 64 -5.21 10.79 10.71
CA HIS A 64 -6.02 10.06 11.66
C HIS A 64 -5.70 10.41 13.12
N ASN A 65 -6.77 10.64 13.86
CA ASN A 65 -6.81 10.90 15.29
C ASN A 65 -8.13 10.35 15.83
N ASP A 66 -8.08 9.32 16.68
CA ASP A 66 -9.24 8.60 17.20
C ASP A 66 -10.32 9.51 17.81
N ALA A 67 -9.96 10.68 18.31
CA ALA A 67 -10.92 11.61 18.91
C ALA A 67 -11.77 12.36 17.86
N TRP A 68 -11.19 12.70 16.71
CA TRP A 68 -11.75 13.72 15.82
C TRP A 68 -11.73 13.37 14.34
N THR A 69 -10.72 12.61 13.92
CA THR A 69 -10.44 12.25 12.52
C THR A 69 -10.29 10.75 12.39
N TYR A 70 -11.35 10.04 12.03
CA TYR A 70 -11.30 8.59 11.91
C TYR A 70 -12.20 8.07 10.80
N ILE A 71 -11.93 6.85 10.35
CA ILE A 71 -12.72 6.19 9.31
C ILE A 71 -14.02 5.69 9.94
N LEU A 72 -15.15 6.28 9.53
CA LEU A 72 -16.49 5.83 9.89
C LEU A 72 -16.89 4.59 9.09
N GLU A 73 -16.65 4.63 7.78
CA GLU A 73 -16.97 3.53 6.87
C GLU A 73 -15.70 3.22 6.06
N PRO A 74 -15.16 1.98 6.17
CA PRO A 74 -13.98 1.58 5.41
C PRO A 74 -14.29 1.50 3.92
N ALA A 75 -13.23 1.43 3.11
CA ALA A 75 -13.40 1.26 1.67
C ALA A 75 -14.11 -0.08 1.40
N PRO A 76 -15.14 -0.10 0.53
CA PRO A 76 -15.80 -1.33 0.16
C PRO A 76 -14.84 -2.24 -0.62
N PHE A 77 -15.03 -3.55 -0.49
CA PHE A 77 -14.30 -4.52 -1.32
C PHE A 77 -14.61 -4.27 -2.79
N ASN A 78 -13.57 -4.19 -3.62
CA ASN A 78 -13.69 -3.99 -5.05
C ASN A 78 -13.00 -5.16 -5.79
N PRO A 79 -13.75 -6.05 -6.45
CA PRO A 79 -13.18 -7.19 -7.18
C PRO A 79 -12.36 -6.75 -8.41
N ASP A 80 -12.68 -5.58 -8.97
CA ASP A 80 -12.07 -5.07 -10.20
C ASP A 80 -10.90 -4.11 -9.91
N LEU A 81 -10.49 -3.96 -8.65
CA LEU A 81 -9.45 -3.02 -8.24
C LEU A 81 -8.10 -3.41 -8.85
N THR A 82 -7.56 -2.58 -9.74
CA THR A 82 -6.22 -2.81 -10.31
C THR A 82 -5.10 -2.13 -9.51
N ALA A 83 -3.85 -2.57 -9.70
CA ALA A 83 -2.70 -1.87 -9.12
C ALA A 83 -2.54 -0.46 -9.70
N ASN A 84 -2.85 -0.29 -11.00
CA ASN A 84 -2.81 1.02 -11.66
C ASN A 84 -3.90 1.95 -11.13
N ASP A 85 -5.10 1.44 -10.82
CA ASP A 85 -6.15 2.23 -10.16
C ASP A 85 -5.67 2.77 -8.82
N LEU A 86 -4.98 1.94 -8.03
CA LEU A 86 -4.42 2.36 -6.75
C LEU A 86 -3.32 3.42 -6.92
N ILE A 87 -2.38 3.20 -7.84
CA ILE A 87 -1.32 4.18 -8.16
C ILE A 87 -1.93 5.55 -8.49
N ASN A 88 -3.00 5.56 -9.29
CA ASN A 88 -3.70 6.79 -9.67
C ASN A 88 -4.46 7.42 -8.50
N ARG A 89 -5.21 6.63 -7.72
CA ARG A 89 -6.00 7.11 -6.58
C ARG A 89 -5.13 7.64 -5.44
N LEU A 90 -3.94 7.07 -5.24
CA LEU A 90 -2.96 7.50 -4.25
C LEU A 90 -2.02 8.61 -4.79
N GLN A 91 -2.25 9.07 -6.03
CA GLN A 91 -1.46 10.13 -6.69
C GLN A 91 0.05 9.87 -6.69
N ILE A 92 0.45 8.61 -6.80
CA ILE A 92 1.87 8.24 -6.80
C ILE A 92 2.47 8.68 -8.14
N GLY A 93 3.35 9.68 -8.13
CA GLY A 93 3.97 10.23 -9.34
C GLY A 93 4.83 9.23 -10.12
N PRO A 94 5.13 9.50 -11.40
CA PRO A 94 5.97 8.61 -12.23
C PRO A 94 7.39 8.44 -11.67
N ASP A 95 7.92 9.48 -11.03
CA ASP A 95 9.26 9.48 -10.42
C ASP A 95 9.37 8.56 -9.19
N ALA A 96 8.22 8.18 -8.59
CA ALA A 96 8.15 7.23 -7.49
C ALA A 96 8.11 5.77 -7.99
N TRP A 97 8.94 5.46 -8.99
CA TRP A 97 8.98 4.17 -9.69
C TRP A 97 9.14 2.98 -8.73
N HIS A 98 9.97 3.12 -7.70
CA HIS A 98 10.19 2.09 -6.68
C HIS A 98 8.90 1.72 -5.93
N ILE A 99 8.03 2.69 -5.61
CA ILE A 99 6.74 2.44 -4.95
C ILE A 99 5.78 1.80 -5.94
N ARG A 100 5.74 2.28 -7.17
CA ARG A 100 4.88 1.73 -8.23
C ARG A 100 5.19 0.25 -8.48
N ASN A 101 6.47 -0.09 -8.64
CA ASN A 101 6.91 -1.48 -8.82
C ASN A 101 6.59 -2.32 -7.59
N ALA A 102 6.89 -1.82 -6.38
CA ALA A 102 6.57 -2.53 -5.15
C ALA A 102 5.07 -2.81 -5.03
N MET A 103 4.20 -1.86 -5.36
CA MET A 103 2.76 -2.06 -5.37
C MET A 103 2.33 -3.13 -6.37
N GLN A 104 2.86 -3.12 -7.59
CA GLN A 104 2.50 -4.11 -8.61
C GLN A 104 2.94 -5.53 -8.22
N ILE A 105 4.13 -5.66 -7.63
CA ILE A 105 4.71 -6.96 -7.25
C ILE A 105 4.09 -7.51 -5.97
N ILE A 106 3.96 -6.67 -4.93
CA ILE A 106 3.45 -7.08 -3.62
C ILE A 106 1.92 -7.24 -3.67
N LEU A 107 1.22 -6.30 -4.29
CA LEU A 107 -0.25 -6.28 -4.40
C LEU A 107 -0.73 -6.96 -5.69
N ASN A 108 -0.15 -8.13 -5.99
CA ASN A 108 -0.36 -8.87 -7.24
C ASN A 108 -1.70 -9.63 -7.34
N SER A 109 -2.54 -9.59 -6.31
CA SER A 109 -3.89 -10.19 -6.31
C SER A 109 -4.97 -9.18 -5.89
N VAL A 110 -6.24 -9.47 -6.22
CA VAL A 110 -7.38 -8.65 -5.79
C VAL A 110 -7.44 -8.57 -4.26
N GLU A 111 -7.22 -9.68 -3.58
CA GLU A 111 -7.25 -9.81 -2.12
C GLU A 111 -6.17 -8.94 -1.48
N ARG A 112 -4.93 -8.99 -2.00
CA ARG A 112 -3.82 -8.19 -1.48
C ARG A 112 -4.04 -6.69 -1.68
N ARG A 113 -4.60 -6.29 -2.84
CA ARG A 113 -4.96 -4.89 -3.12
C ARG A 113 -6.04 -4.37 -2.17
N ASN A 114 -7.10 -5.15 -1.95
CA ASN A 114 -8.16 -4.77 -1.01
C ASN A 114 -7.65 -4.74 0.44
N ALA A 115 -6.81 -5.71 0.84
CA ALA A 115 -6.17 -5.72 2.16
C ALA A 115 -5.26 -4.51 2.38
N PHE A 116 -4.56 -4.05 1.34
CA PHE A 116 -3.76 -2.83 1.40
C PHE A 116 -4.66 -1.60 1.66
N VAL A 117 -5.74 -1.45 0.90
CA VAL A 117 -6.68 -0.32 1.06
C VAL A 117 -7.32 -0.33 2.45
N SER A 118 -7.71 -1.50 2.97
CA SER A 118 -8.35 -1.59 4.28
C SER A 118 -7.40 -1.28 5.44
N ARG A 119 -6.10 -1.51 5.26
CA ARG A 119 -5.07 -1.29 6.29
C ARG A 119 -4.40 0.07 6.21
N LEU A 120 -4.41 0.70 5.04
CA LEU A 120 -3.88 2.05 4.87
C LEU A 120 -4.84 3.03 5.53
N VAL A 121 -4.41 3.68 6.61
CA VAL A 121 -5.21 4.68 7.31
C VAL A 121 -4.88 6.06 6.73
N ASN A 122 -3.66 6.54 6.97
CA ASN A 122 -3.16 7.79 6.42
C ASN A 122 -2.53 7.55 5.05
N VAL A 123 -2.76 8.46 4.11
CA VAL A 123 -2.19 8.37 2.76
C VAL A 123 -1.05 9.36 2.65
N ASN A 124 0.16 8.88 2.89
CA ASN A 124 1.40 9.60 2.63
C ASN A 124 2.47 8.59 2.19
N ARG A 125 3.57 9.09 1.62
CA ARG A 125 4.64 8.24 1.07
C ARG A 125 5.23 7.30 2.12
N GLU A 126 5.42 7.77 3.34
CA GLU A 126 6.05 7.00 4.41
C GLU A 126 5.17 5.82 4.84
N ASP A 127 3.88 6.07 5.10
CA ASP A 127 2.93 5.03 5.52
C ASP A 127 2.65 4.02 4.41
N ILE A 128 2.60 4.46 3.14
CA ILE A 128 2.50 3.56 1.99
C ILE A 128 3.71 2.62 1.96
N CYS A 129 4.93 3.15 2.04
CA CYS A 129 6.15 2.35 2.02
C CYS A 129 6.21 1.38 3.20
N LYS A 130 5.92 1.85 4.42
CA LYS A 130 5.89 1.01 5.62
C LYS A 130 4.90 -0.14 5.47
N LEU A 131 3.67 0.16 5.03
CA LEU A 131 2.64 -0.87 4.86
C LEU A 131 3.02 -1.89 3.79
N LEU A 132 3.58 -1.46 2.65
CA LEU A 132 4.08 -2.38 1.63
C LEU A 132 5.17 -3.30 2.17
N CYS A 133 6.13 -2.77 2.94
CA CYS A 133 7.18 -3.59 3.58
C CYS A 133 6.59 -4.60 4.57
N THR A 134 5.65 -4.18 5.43
CA THR A 134 4.96 -5.07 6.37
C THR A 134 4.22 -6.18 5.62
N MET A 135 3.45 -5.83 4.60
CA MET A 135 2.69 -6.80 3.81
C MET A 135 3.61 -7.75 3.02
N LYS A 136 4.72 -7.26 2.45
CA LYS A 136 5.73 -8.12 1.81
C LYS A 136 6.20 -9.20 2.78
N ASN A 137 6.58 -8.82 4.00
CA ASN A 137 7.09 -9.75 4.99
C ASN A 137 6.03 -10.79 5.40
N GLU A 138 4.80 -10.35 5.67
CA GLU A 138 3.70 -11.26 5.98
C GLU A 138 3.41 -12.25 4.85
N TYR A 139 3.45 -11.79 3.61
CA TYR A 139 3.21 -12.63 2.45
C TYR A 139 4.34 -13.62 2.19
N LEU A 140 5.59 -13.23 2.41
CA LEU A 140 6.71 -14.16 2.35
C LEU A 140 6.62 -15.25 3.43
N GLN A 141 6.06 -14.94 4.60
CA GLN A 141 5.96 -15.91 5.71
C GLN A 141 4.74 -16.83 5.64
N HIS A 142 3.58 -16.29 5.27
CA HIS A 142 2.29 -16.95 5.52
C HIS A 142 1.43 -17.12 4.27
N ASN A 143 1.71 -16.39 3.19
CA ASN A 143 0.88 -16.39 1.98
C ASN A 143 1.74 -16.31 0.73
N GLN A 144 2.82 -17.11 0.71
CA GLN A 144 3.72 -17.19 -0.43
C GLN A 144 3.01 -17.93 -1.58
N LEU A 145 3.36 -17.59 -2.81
CA LEU A 145 2.92 -18.34 -3.98
C LEU A 145 3.30 -19.82 -3.80
N SER A 146 2.37 -20.74 -4.05
CA SER A 146 2.65 -22.17 -3.93
C SER A 146 3.79 -22.59 -4.87
N ASP A 147 4.63 -23.52 -4.44
CA ASP A 147 5.74 -24.07 -5.22
C ASP A 147 5.30 -24.59 -6.61
N GLU A 148 4.14 -25.24 -6.69
CA GLU A 148 3.60 -25.76 -7.96
C GLU A 148 3.28 -24.64 -8.95
N THR A 149 2.54 -23.63 -8.50
CA THR A 149 2.23 -22.43 -9.32
C THR A 149 3.52 -21.70 -9.70
N PHE A 150 4.49 -21.58 -8.78
CA PHE A 150 5.77 -20.96 -9.06
C PHE A 150 6.54 -21.71 -10.15
N ILE A 151 6.66 -23.04 -10.07
CA ILE A 151 7.32 -23.86 -11.10
C ILE A 151 6.64 -23.69 -12.45
N HIS A 152 5.31 -23.68 -12.47
CA HIS A 152 4.55 -23.48 -13.69
C HIS A 152 4.85 -22.11 -14.32
N MET A 153 4.78 -21.03 -13.53
CA MET A 153 5.13 -19.69 -13.98
C MET A 153 6.58 -19.62 -14.46
N TYR A 154 7.51 -20.25 -13.74
CA TYR A 154 8.93 -20.25 -14.07
C TYR A 154 9.20 -20.87 -15.44
N GLY A 155 8.46 -21.92 -15.82
CA GLY A 155 8.57 -22.54 -17.14
C GLY A 155 8.09 -21.64 -18.30
N VAL A 156 7.25 -20.65 -18.04
CA VAL A 156 6.68 -19.74 -19.06
C VAL A 156 7.43 -18.42 -19.09
N ASN A 157 7.65 -17.81 -17.92
CA ASN A 157 8.31 -16.52 -17.75
C ASN A 157 9.10 -16.50 -16.42
N PRO A 158 10.38 -16.93 -16.45
CA PRO A 158 11.22 -16.98 -15.25
C PRO A 158 11.36 -15.65 -14.51
N VAL A 159 11.45 -14.53 -15.25
CA VAL A 159 11.63 -13.19 -14.67
C VAL A 159 10.41 -12.79 -13.84
N GLU A 160 9.22 -13.00 -14.39
CA GLU A 160 7.96 -12.73 -13.69
C GLU A 160 7.75 -13.68 -12.52
N ALA A 161 8.06 -14.98 -12.72
CA ALA A 161 7.96 -15.98 -11.67
C ALA A 161 8.85 -15.63 -10.47
N LEU A 162 10.12 -15.29 -10.71
CA LEU A 162 11.05 -14.86 -9.67
C LEU A 162 10.59 -13.55 -9.00
N SER A 163 10.10 -12.58 -9.78
CA SER A 163 9.58 -11.33 -9.23
C SER A 163 8.44 -11.55 -8.25
N VAL A 164 7.47 -12.39 -8.62
CA VAL A 164 6.30 -12.72 -7.79
C VAL A 164 6.69 -13.60 -6.60
N TYR A 165 7.60 -14.55 -6.79
CA TYR A 165 7.99 -15.50 -5.75
C TYR A 165 8.86 -14.87 -4.64
N PHE A 166 9.77 -13.97 -5.02
CA PHE A 166 10.60 -13.22 -4.08
C PHE A 166 9.93 -11.92 -3.60
N LEU A 167 8.85 -11.50 -4.25
CA LEU A 167 8.22 -10.18 -4.07
C LEU A 167 9.25 -9.04 -4.23
N GLU A 168 10.03 -9.14 -5.30
CA GLU A 168 11.14 -8.25 -5.67
C GLU A 168 11.08 -7.89 -7.15
N SER A 169 11.63 -6.74 -7.52
CA SER A 169 11.73 -6.35 -8.93
C SER A 169 12.90 -7.10 -9.54
N VAL A 170 12.63 -8.08 -10.40
CA VAL A 170 13.66 -8.85 -11.11
C VAL A 170 13.67 -8.40 -12.56
N ASP A 171 14.84 -8.04 -13.06
CA ASP A 171 15.05 -7.77 -14.47
C ASP A 171 15.75 -8.95 -15.16
N ILE A 172 15.92 -8.82 -16.49
CA ILE A 172 16.53 -9.88 -17.30
C ILE A 172 18.00 -10.13 -16.95
N HIS A 173 18.73 -9.12 -16.48
CA HIS A 173 20.13 -9.24 -16.11
C HIS A 173 20.27 -10.02 -14.80
N THR A 174 19.47 -9.67 -13.78
CA THR A 174 19.44 -10.44 -12.52
C THR A 174 19.03 -11.90 -12.77
N HIS A 175 18.12 -12.16 -13.71
CA HIS A 175 17.78 -13.52 -14.09
C HIS A 175 18.94 -14.27 -14.77
N TRP A 176 19.75 -13.61 -15.60
CA TRP A 176 20.95 -14.25 -16.18
C TRP A 176 21.99 -14.57 -15.11
N GLU A 177 22.25 -13.66 -14.17
CA GLU A 177 23.12 -13.91 -13.02
C GLU A 177 22.64 -15.13 -12.22
N TRP A 178 21.33 -15.24 -11.99
CA TRP A 178 20.74 -16.43 -11.38
C TRP A 178 21.00 -17.71 -12.16
N CYS A 179 20.89 -17.69 -13.49
CA CYS A 179 21.18 -18.86 -14.31
C CYS A 179 22.67 -19.23 -14.29
N ASP A 180 23.55 -18.23 -14.39
CA ASP A 180 25.00 -18.40 -14.42
C ASP A 180 25.53 -18.97 -13.10
N ALA A 181 24.91 -18.60 -11.97
CA ALA A 181 25.14 -19.20 -10.65
C ALA A 181 24.56 -20.63 -10.50
N GLY A 182 24.07 -21.24 -11.58
CA GLY A 182 23.43 -22.56 -11.56
C GLY A 182 22.07 -22.57 -10.85
N GLY A 183 21.37 -21.43 -10.86
CA GLY A 183 20.05 -21.24 -10.28
C GLY A 183 18.93 -21.96 -11.03
N THR A 184 17.97 -22.50 -10.28
CA THR A 184 16.81 -23.25 -10.81
C THR A 184 15.58 -22.97 -9.98
N SER A 185 14.38 -23.25 -10.50
CA SER A 185 13.14 -23.16 -9.70
C SER A 185 13.24 -23.98 -8.39
N GLN A 186 13.91 -25.13 -8.42
CA GLN A 186 14.08 -26.01 -7.27
C GLN A 186 15.00 -25.39 -6.21
N LYS A 187 16.11 -24.78 -6.62
CA LYS A 187 16.99 -24.04 -5.71
C LYS A 187 16.28 -22.84 -5.09
N ALA A 188 15.51 -22.08 -5.88
CA ALA A 188 14.72 -20.97 -5.36
C ALA A 188 13.70 -21.43 -4.31
N ILE A 189 13.00 -22.54 -4.56
CA ILE A 189 12.08 -23.15 -3.56
C ILE A 189 12.84 -23.56 -2.30
N GLN A 190 13.95 -24.28 -2.45
CA GLN A 190 14.76 -24.74 -1.33
C GLN A 190 15.20 -23.56 -0.46
N TYR A 191 15.80 -22.54 -1.07
CA TYR A 191 16.31 -21.37 -0.34
C TYR A 191 15.21 -20.59 0.36
N LYS A 192 14.02 -20.45 -0.24
CA LYS A 192 12.88 -19.78 0.42
C LYS A 192 12.28 -20.60 1.56
N ARG A 193 12.29 -21.94 1.47
CA ARG A 193 11.87 -22.80 2.58
C ARG A 193 12.82 -22.71 3.78
N GLU A 194 14.13 -22.59 3.52
CA GLU A 194 15.14 -22.43 4.56
C GLU A 194 15.12 -21.01 5.17
N ALA A 195 14.99 -19.99 4.33
CA ALA A 195 14.94 -18.59 4.74
C ALA A 195 13.88 -17.83 3.91
N PRO A 196 12.65 -17.68 4.41
CA PRO A 196 11.56 -17.01 3.69
C PRO A 196 11.87 -15.57 3.29
N PHE A 197 12.77 -14.90 4.01
CA PHE A 197 13.19 -13.53 3.74
C PHE A 197 14.42 -13.40 2.84
N MET A 198 14.97 -14.51 2.36
CA MET A 198 16.09 -14.47 1.43
C MET A 198 15.69 -13.70 0.17
N THR A 199 16.52 -12.71 -0.18
CA THR A 199 16.38 -11.92 -1.41
C THR A 199 16.91 -12.72 -2.60
N LEU A 200 16.55 -12.32 -3.82
CA LEU A 200 17.10 -13.00 -5.01
C LEU A 200 18.62 -12.83 -5.10
N VAL A 201 19.15 -11.66 -4.74
CA VAL A 201 20.61 -11.42 -4.73
C VAL A 201 21.32 -12.37 -3.77
N GLN A 202 20.80 -12.55 -2.55
CA GLN A 202 21.36 -13.51 -1.60
C GLN A 202 21.26 -14.96 -2.09
N ALA A 203 20.19 -15.29 -2.81
CA ALA A 203 20.03 -16.60 -3.43
C ALA A 203 21.08 -16.82 -4.54
N ILE A 204 21.37 -15.81 -5.36
CA ILE A 204 22.42 -15.85 -6.39
C ILE A 204 23.78 -16.07 -5.72
N GLU A 205 24.16 -15.22 -4.77
CA GLU A 205 25.43 -15.33 -4.03
C GLU A 205 25.61 -16.72 -3.42
N ARG A 206 24.54 -17.29 -2.86
CA ARG A 206 24.57 -18.64 -2.31
C ARG A 206 24.76 -19.71 -3.39
N ALA A 207 24.07 -19.60 -4.51
CA ALA A 207 24.16 -20.56 -5.60
C ALA A 207 25.56 -20.59 -6.23
N GLU A 208 26.23 -19.42 -6.31
CA GLU A 208 27.63 -19.32 -6.74
C GLU A 208 28.60 -20.06 -5.81
N LEU A 209 28.36 -20.02 -4.49
CA LEU A 209 29.19 -20.73 -3.50
C LEU A 209 29.00 -22.25 -3.54
N GLU A 210 27.90 -22.73 -4.10
CA GLU A 210 27.57 -24.16 -4.23
C GLU A 210 28.04 -24.77 -5.55
N THR A 211 28.60 -23.97 -6.46
CA THR A 211 29.03 -24.36 -7.83
C THR A 211 30.55 -24.47 -7.93
#